data_AF-A0A7K2QFP0-F1
#
_entry.id   AF-A0A7K2QFP0-F1
#
_cell.length_a   1.000
_cell.length_b   1.000
_cell.length_c   1.000
_cell.angle_alpha   90.00
_cell.angle_beta   90.00
_cell.angle_gamma   90.00
#
_symmetry.space_group_name_H-M   'P 1'
#
loop_
_entity.id
_entity.type
_entity.pdbx_description
1 polymer ?
#
loop_
_entity_poly.entity_id
_entity_poly.type
_entity_poly.pdbx_seq_one_letter_code
_entity_poly.pdbx_strand_id
1 'polypeptide(L)'
;AARGIHIDDLDLVVNVDPPADHKDYLHRGGRTARAGESGKVVTLVTPNQRRDMVRLMADAKIRPTTTQVRSGEAALSRITGAKAPSGVPLAGAEPTDAKGRPSGTDLGFRGIGTRPGRPGAGKESRKTSEARKLA
;
A
#
# COMPACT_ATOMS: atom_id res chain seq x y z
N ALA A 1 -25.53 0.39 -1.49
CA ALA A 1 -24.93 0.34 -0.15
C ALA A 1 -24.44 -1.08 0.11
N ALA A 2 -23.11 -1.29 0.20
CA ALA A 2 -22.58 -2.59 0.59
C ALA A 2 -23.13 -2.90 2.00
N ARG A 3 -23.78 -4.05 2.15
CA ARG A 3 -24.28 -4.48 3.46
C ARG A 3 -23.06 -4.70 4.34
N GLY A 4 -22.80 -3.74 5.24
CA GLY A 4 -21.74 -3.88 6.22
C GLY A 4 -22.07 -5.10 7.06
N ILE A 5 -21.21 -6.10 7.04
CA ILE A 5 -21.29 -7.22 7.99
C ILE A 5 -21.20 -6.59 9.39
N HIS A 6 -22.32 -6.65 10.12
CA HIS A 6 -22.39 -6.24 11.51
C HIS A 6 -22.09 -7.48 12.34
N ILE A 7 -20.98 -7.45 13.07
CA ILE A 7 -20.63 -8.48 14.04
C ILE A 7 -20.64 -7.77 15.38
N ASP A 8 -21.49 -8.26 16.25
CA ASP A 8 -21.54 -7.81 17.64
C ASP A 8 -20.30 -8.35 18.37
N ASP A 9 -19.83 -7.63 19.39
CA ASP A 9 -18.80 -8.10 20.32
C ASP A 9 -17.47 -8.54 19.66
N LEU A 10 -16.95 -7.72 18.74
CA LEU A 10 -15.61 -7.94 18.20
C LEU A 10 -14.54 -7.47 19.19
N ASP A 11 -13.76 -8.40 19.74
CA ASP A 11 -12.66 -8.09 20.67
C ASP A 11 -11.36 -7.60 19.99
N LEU A 12 -11.13 -8.05 18.74
CA LEU A 12 -9.87 -7.84 18.03
C LEU A 12 -10.09 -7.60 16.54
N VAL A 13 -9.45 -6.56 16.02
CA VAL A 13 -9.29 -6.31 14.58
C VAL A 13 -7.82 -6.46 14.21
N VAL A 14 -7.52 -7.29 13.20
CA VAL A 14 -6.16 -7.46 12.68
C VAL A 14 -6.08 -6.94 11.25
N ASN A 15 -5.30 -5.89 11.05
CA ASN A 15 -4.90 -5.43 9.73
C ASN A 15 -3.65 -6.22 9.31
N VAL A 16 -3.84 -7.19 8.41
CA VAL A 16 -2.74 -7.97 7.83
C VAL A 16 -1.81 -7.07 7.02
N ASP A 17 -2.39 -6.11 6.29
CA ASP A 17 -1.66 -5.03 5.63
C ASP A 17 -2.04 -3.67 6.24
N PRO A 18 -1.10 -2.72 6.36
CA PRO A 18 -1.41 -1.37 6.82
C PRO A 18 -2.51 -0.69 5.98
N PRO A 19 -3.49 -0.02 6.61
CA PRO A 19 -4.45 0.82 5.90
C PRO A 19 -3.77 1.93 5.10
N ALA A 20 -4.40 2.38 4.01
CA ALA A 20 -3.83 3.40 3.13
C ALA A 20 -3.81 4.79 3.78
N ASP A 21 -4.76 5.09 4.67
CA ASP A 21 -4.86 6.36 5.38
C ASP A 21 -5.45 6.21 6.79
N HIS A 22 -5.40 7.29 7.56
CA HIS A 22 -5.87 7.31 8.94
C HIS A 22 -7.39 7.14 9.08
N LYS A 23 -8.18 7.57 8.09
CA LYS A 23 -9.63 7.41 8.13
C LYS A 23 -10.01 5.95 7.93
N ASP A 24 -9.37 5.26 6.98
CA ASP A 24 -9.52 3.82 6.79
C ASP A 24 -9.13 3.05 8.07
N TYR A 25 -8.01 3.41 8.71
CA TYR A 25 -7.63 2.83 9.99
C TYR A 25 -8.72 3.01 11.06
N LEU A 26 -9.28 4.22 11.21
CA LEU A 26 -10.34 4.49 12.18
C LEU A 26 -11.65 3.75 11.85
N HIS A 27 -12.04 3.67 10.57
CA HIS A 27 -13.23 2.94 10.14
C HIS A 27 -13.12 1.42 10.37
N ARG A 28 -11.92 0.85 10.16
CA ARG A 28 -11.64 -0.55 10.47
C ARG A 28 -11.59 -0.79 11.98
N GLY A 29 -10.97 0.12 12.73
CA GLY A 29 -10.90 0.07 14.19
C GLY A 29 -12.26 0.20 14.86
N GLY A 30 -13.18 1.01 14.31
CA GLY A 30 -14.56 1.17 14.81
C GLY A 30 -15.46 -0.07 14.72
N ARG A 31 -14.88 -1.23 14.39
CA ARG A 31 -15.52 -2.54 14.46
C ARG A 31 -15.45 -3.15 15.86
N THR A 32 -14.46 -2.78 16.66
CA THR A 32 -14.27 -3.24 18.05
C THR A 32 -14.64 -2.15 19.07
N ALA A 33 -14.54 -2.45 20.37
CA ALA A 33 -14.73 -1.52 21.49
C ALA A 33 -16.10 -0.80 21.48
N ARG A 34 -17.19 -1.54 21.25
CA ARG A 34 -18.56 -1.01 21.22
C ARG A 34 -19.24 -1.14 22.57
N ALA A 35 -20.32 -0.39 22.78
CA ALA A 35 -21.12 -0.44 24.01
C ALA A 35 -20.35 -0.22 25.33
N GLY A 36 -19.20 0.48 25.28
CA GLY A 36 -18.36 0.73 26.45
C GLY A 36 -17.33 -0.36 26.75
N GLU A 37 -17.33 -1.44 25.96
CA GLU A 37 -16.33 -2.50 26.06
C GLU A 37 -14.98 -2.09 25.49
N SER A 38 -13.93 -2.78 25.95
CA SER A 38 -12.58 -2.60 25.41
C SER A 38 -12.35 -3.45 24.17
N GLY A 39 -11.41 -3.02 23.33
CA GLY A 39 -11.10 -3.69 22.07
C GLY A 39 -9.66 -3.46 21.65
N LYS A 40 -9.12 -4.34 20.80
CA LYS A 40 -7.75 -4.26 20.29
C LYS A 40 -7.74 -4.12 18.77
N VAL A 41 -6.81 -3.30 18.29
CA VAL A 41 -6.48 -3.21 16.86
C VAL A 41 -5.00 -3.50 16.71
N VAL A 42 -4.67 -4.49 15.90
CA VAL A 42 -3.29 -4.88 15.60
C VAL A 42 -3.06 -4.66 14.11
N THR A 43 -1.97 -3.98 13.76
CA THR A 43 -1.53 -3.83 12.37
C THR A 43 -0.16 -4.46 12.21
N LEU A 44 -0.04 -5.39 11.27
CA LEU A 44 1.25 -5.94 10.88
C LEU A 44 1.94 -4.95 9.94
N VAL A 45 3.21 -4.66 10.22
CA VAL A 45 3.97 -3.63 9.51
C VAL A 45 5.34 -4.18 9.17
N THR A 46 5.69 -4.20 7.89
CA THR A 46 7.04 -4.58 7.46
C THR A 46 8.02 -3.42 7.67
N PRO A 47 9.35 -3.69 7.68
CA PRO A 47 10.35 -2.64 7.91
C PRO A 47 10.24 -1.44 6.95
N ASN A 48 9.92 -1.68 5.68
CA ASN A 48 9.76 -0.64 4.67
C ASN A 48 8.46 0.17 4.82
N GLN A 49 7.44 -0.35 5.50
CA GLN A 49 6.17 0.35 5.75
C GLN A 49 6.18 1.19 7.04
N ARG A 50 7.17 1.00 7.91
CA ARG A 50 7.20 1.62 9.25
C ARG A 50 7.07 3.14 9.23
N ARG A 51 7.74 3.81 8.29
CA ARG A 51 7.73 5.29 8.20
C ARG A 51 6.33 5.82 7.94
N ASP A 52 5.63 5.23 6.99
CA ASP A 52 4.30 5.68 6.60
C ASP A 52 3.29 5.34 7.69
N MET A 53 3.44 4.18 8.34
CA MET A 53 2.61 3.82 9.49
C MET A 53 2.75 4.82 10.66
N VAL A 54 3.97 5.28 10.96
CA VAL A 54 4.18 6.29 12.02
C VAL A 54 3.44 7.60 11.70
N ARG A 55 3.47 8.05 10.44
CA ARG A 55 2.74 9.24 10.00
C ARG A 55 1.23 9.04 10.11
N LEU A 56 0.74 7.90 9.64
CA LEU A 56 -0.67 7.53 9.71
C LEU A 56 -1.19 7.54 11.16
N MET A 57 -0.41 6.99 12.10
CA MET A 57 -0.76 6.98 13.52
C MET A 57 -0.78 8.39 14.13
N ALA A 58 0.15 9.26 13.73
CA ALA A 58 0.16 10.65 14.14
C ALA A 58 -1.08 11.40 13.63
N ASP A 59 -1.45 11.21 12.36
CA ASP A 59 -2.66 11.80 11.76
C ASP A 59 -3.95 11.30 12.43
N ALA A 60 -3.97 10.01 12.81
CA ALA A 60 -5.05 9.41 13.60
C ALA A 60 -5.06 9.89 15.06
N LYS A 61 -4.03 10.59 15.52
CA LYS A 61 -3.80 10.99 16.93
C LYS A 61 -3.72 9.80 17.89
N ILE A 62 -3.17 8.68 17.40
CA ILE A 62 -3.03 7.43 18.16
C ILE A 62 -1.56 7.22 18.52
N ARG A 63 -1.31 6.81 19.77
CA ARG A 63 0.01 6.35 20.23
C ARG A 63 0.03 4.83 20.26
N PRO A 64 0.55 4.14 19.24
CA PRO A 64 0.55 2.69 19.20
C PRO A 64 1.65 2.11 20.08
N THR A 65 1.37 0.98 20.73
CA THR A 65 2.41 0.11 21.26
C THR A 65 3.08 -0.61 20.09
N THR A 66 4.38 -0.39 19.90
CA THR A 66 5.17 -1.05 18.85
C THR A 66 5.95 -2.21 19.44
N THR A 67 5.80 -3.40 18.88
CA THR A 67 6.58 -4.58 19.26
C THR A 67 7.19 -5.18 18.01
N GLN A 68 8.52 -5.32 17.99
CA GLN A 68 9.19 -6.06 16.94
C GLN A 68 9.03 -7.56 17.22
N VAL A 69 8.56 -8.31 16.24
CA VAL A 69 8.35 -9.75 16.35
C VAL A 69 8.78 -10.44 15.07
N ARG A 70 9.15 -11.72 15.17
CA ARG A 70 9.31 -12.63 14.02
C ARG A 70 8.10 -13.57 13.90
N SER A 71 7.96 -14.18 12.73
CA SER A 71 6.96 -15.25 12.54
C SER A 71 7.22 -16.39 13.53
N GLY A 72 6.15 -16.90 14.14
CA GLY A 72 6.21 -17.97 15.14
C GLY A 72 6.65 -17.54 16.55
N GLU A 73 7.00 -16.27 16.76
CA GLU A 73 7.42 -15.80 18.08
C GLU A 73 6.23 -15.74 19.06
N ALA A 74 6.44 -16.17 20.30
CA ALA A 74 5.39 -16.20 21.33
C ALA A 74 4.74 -14.83 21.58
N ALA A 75 5.47 -13.73 21.40
CA ALA A 75 4.93 -12.39 21.54
C ALA A 75 3.81 -12.10 20.53
N LEU A 76 3.95 -12.55 19.28
CA LEU A 76 2.93 -12.37 18.24
C LEU A 76 1.64 -13.09 18.63
N SER A 77 1.74 -14.36 19.04
CA SER A 77 0.58 -15.16 19.46
C SER A 77 -0.10 -14.59 20.71
N ARG A 78 0.68 -14.06 21.67
CA ARG A 78 0.11 -13.41 22.87
C ARG A 78 -0.65 -12.14 22.54
N ILE A 79 -0.15 -11.32 21.62
CA ILE A 79 -0.77 -10.04 21.25
C ILE A 79 -2.07 -10.26 20.47
N THR A 80 -2.06 -11.19 19.51
CA THR A 80 -3.19 -11.44 18.61
C THR A 80 -4.15 -12.52 19.10
N GLY A 81 -3.78 -13.31 20.10
CA GLY A 81 -4.53 -14.50 20.51
C GLY A 81 -4.54 -15.60 19.45
N ALA A 82 -3.68 -15.53 18.43
CA ALA A 82 -3.62 -16.49 17.35
C ALA A 82 -3.34 -17.91 17.88
N LYS A 83 -4.11 -18.88 17.38
CA LYS A 83 -3.97 -20.31 17.65
C LYS A 83 -3.84 -21.05 16.33
N ALA A 84 -3.13 -22.18 16.35
CA ALA A 84 -3.07 -23.05 15.19
C ALA A 84 -4.51 -23.51 14.83
N PRO A 85 -4.95 -23.35 13.57
CA PRO A 85 -6.25 -23.83 13.15
C PRO A 85 -6.28 -25.36 13.30
N SER A 86 -7.36 -25.89 13.87
CA SER A 86 -7.53 -27.33 14.12
C SER A 86 -7.97 -28.13 12.88
N GLY A 87 -8.21 -27.46 11.75
CA GLY A 87 -8.72 -28.06 10.53
C GLY A 87 -7.64 -28.67 9.64
N VAL A 88 -8.05 -29.62 8.78
CA VAL A 88 -7.20 -30.11 7.69
C VAL A 88 -7.08 -29.00 6.64
N PRO A 89 -5.86 -28.59 6.24
CA PRO A 89 -5.68 -27.62 5.16
C PRO A 89 -6.41 -28.08 3.90
N LEU A 90 -7.16 -27.18 3.27
CA LEU A 90 -7.72 -27.43 1.95
C LEU A 90 -6.55 -27.54 0.95
N ALA A 91 -6.45 -28.67 0.25
CA ALA A 91 -5.39 -28.90 -0.73
C ALA A 91 -5.35 -27.76 -1.76
N GLY A 92 -4.18 -27.14 -1.96
CA GLY A 92 -3.98 -26.01 -2.87
C GLY A 92 -3.88 -24.63 -2.20
N ALA A 93 -4.10 -24.53 -0.88
CA ALA A 93 -3.86 -23.31 -0.10
C ALA A 93 -2.42 -23.24 0.47
N GLU A 94 -1.43 -23.73 -0.27
CA GLU A 94 -0.02 -23.47 0.07
C GLU A 94 0.17 -21.95 0.06
N PRO A 95 0.64 -21.31 1.15
CA PRO A 95 1.02 -19.92 1.12
C PRO A 95 2.07 -19.78 0.03
N THR A 96 1.74 -19.08 -1.05
CA THR A 96 2.75 -18.70 -2.03
C THR A 96 3.65 -17.72 -1.31
N ASP A 97 4.73 -18.21 -0.70
CA ASP A 97 5.87 -17.39 -0.35
C ASP A 97 6.14 -16.52 -1.58
N ALA A 98 6.06 -15.20 -1.41
CA ALA A 98 6.38 -14.25 -2.46
C ALA A 98 7.88 -14.32 -2.76
N LYS A 99 8.32 -15.45 -3.32
CA LYS A 99 9.69 -15.77 -3.67
C LYS A 99 9.94 -15.16 -5.03
N GLY A 100 10.65 -14.04 -5.03
CA GLY A 100 11.30 -13.49 -6.21
C GLY A 100 10.38 -12.69 -7.11
N ARG A 101 10.13 -11.43 -6.74
CA ARG A 101 9.93 -10.39 -7.77
C ARG A 101 11.26 -10.31 -8.53
N PRO A 102 11.34 -10.68 -9.83
CA PRO A 102 12.60 -10.65 -10.54
C PRO A 102 13.10 -9.21 -10.53
N SER A 103 14.33 -9.04 -10.05
CA SER A 103 15.14 -7.84 -10.19
C SER A 103 15.13 -7.49 -11.68
N GLY A 104 14.33 -6.48 -12.05
CA GLY A 104 14.33 -5.93 -13.40
C GLY A 104 15.76 -5.58 -13.76
N THR A 105 16.26 -6.24 -14.79
CA THR A 105 17.53 -5.99 -15.45
C THR A 105 17.76 -4.50 -15.61
N ASP A 106 18.96 -4.08 -15.21
CA ASP A 106 19.56 -2.76 -15.38
C ASP A 106 19.31 -2.22 -16.79
N LEU A 107 18.26 -1.42 -16.95
CA LEU A 107 18.08 -0.56 -18.11
C LEU A 107 18.64 0.80 -17.70
N GLY A 108 19.94 0.96 -17.99
CA GLY A 108 20.70 2.16 -17.73
C GLY A 108 19.93 3.43 -18.09
N PHE A 109 19.79 4.29 -17.09
CA PHE A 109 19.33 5.67 -17.22
C PHE A 109 20.23 6.42 -18.22
N ARG A 110 19.81 6.50 -19.48
CA ARG A 110 20.40 7.43 -20.45
C ARG A 110 19.87 8.82 -20.15
N GLY A 111 20.72 9.59 -19.47
CA GLY A 111 20.43 10.93 -18.98
C GLY A 111 19.87 11.91 -20.02
N ILE A 112 19.19 12.91 -19.48
CA ILE A 112 18.72 14.12 -20.17
C ILE A 112 19.95 14.91 -20.59
N GLY A 113 20.41 14.67 -21.81
CA GLY A 113 21.51 15.37 -22.47
C GLY A 113 21.00 16.15 -23.67
N THR A 114 21.03 17.47 -23.56
CA THR A 114 20.84 18.47 -24.62
C THR A 114 21.65 18.10 -25.85
N ARG A 115 21.00 17.84 -27.00
CA ARG A 115 21.70 17.62 -28.27
C ARG A 115 22.20 18.97 -28.82
N PRO A 116 23.50 19.16 -29.07
CA PRO A 116 24.00 20.31 -29.82
C PRO A 116 23.68 20.14 -31.32
N GLY A 117 23.39 21.27 -31.98
CA GLY A 117 22.97 21.35 -33.36
C GLY A 117 23.95 20.78 -34.38
N ARG A 118 23.41 20.29 -35.50
CA ARG A 118 24.15 19.94 -36.71
C ARG A 118 23.67 20.85 -37.87
N PRO A 119 24.57 21.53 -38.59
CA PRO A 119 24.21 22.44 -39.68
C PRO A 119 24.26 21.78 -41.07
N GLY A 120 23.53 22.40 -42.01
CA GLY A 120 23.61 22.20 -43.47
C GLY A 120 22.39 21.49 -44.06
N ALA A 121 21.88 21.78 -45.26
CA ALA A 121 22.12 22.81 -46.26
C ALA A 121 20.88 22.78 -47.20
N GLY A 122 20.63 23.87 -47.93
CA GLY A 122 19.32 24.22 -48.50
C GLY A 122 18.79 23.39 -49.69
N LYS A 123 17.58 23.74 -50.11
CA LYS A 123 17.27 24.20 -51.48
C LYS A 123 15.87 24.84 -51.54
N GLU A 124 15.85 26.00 -52.19
CA GLU A 124 14.72 26.83 -52.60
C GLU A 124 13.83 26.10 -53.63
N SER A 125 12.51 26.31 -53.60
CA SER A 125 11.66 26.27 -54.79
C SER A 125 10.35 27.04 -54.55
N ARG A 126 10.13 28.04 -55.41
CA ARG A 126 9.00 28.97 -55.47
C ARG A 126 7.72 28.29 -55.99
N LYS A 127 6.57 28.83 -55.58
CA LYS A 127 5.35 29.14 -56.38
C LYS A 127 4.30 29.73 -55.41
N THR A 128 3.99 31.03 -55.47
CA THR A 128 2.79 31.62 -56.13
C THR A 128 1.52 30.83 -55.84
N SER A 129 0.44 31.36 -55.25
CA SER A 129 -0.28 32.61 -55.56
C SER A 129 -1.39 32.89 -54.52
N GLU A 130 -1.81 34.16 -54.47
CA GLU A 130 -3.14 34.69 -54.05
C GLU A 130 -3.70 34.33 -52.65
N ALA A 131 -3.79 35.26 -51.69
CA ALA A 131 -4.68 36.43 -51.65
C ALA A 131 -6.18 36.11 -51.78
N ARG A 132 -6.87 36.02 -50.62
CA ARG A 132 -8.25 36.47 -50.30
C ARG A 132 -8.73 35.70 -49.07
N LYS A 133 -9.50 36.24 -48.13
CA LYS A 133 -9.96 37.60 -47.77
C LYS A 133 -10.78 37.40 -46.49
N LEU A 134 -10.66 38.33 -45.54
CA LEU A 134 -11.70 38.78 -44.58
C LEU A 134 -12.16 37.77 -43.51
N ALA A 135 -12.41 38.18 -42.27
CA ALA A 135 -12.48 39.51 -41.67
C ALA A 135 -12.06 39.41 -40.20
#